data_AF-A0A809YKS9-F1
#
_entry.id   AF-A0A809YKS9-F1
#
_cell.length_a   1.000
_cell.length_b   1.000
_cell.length_c   1.000
_cell.angle_alpha   90.00
_cell.angle_beta   90.00
_cell.angle_gamma   90.00
#
_symmetry.space_group_name_H-M   'P 1'
#
loop_
_entity.id
_entity.type
_entity.pdbx_description
1 polymer ?
#
loop_
_entity_poly.entity_id
_entity_poly.type
_entity_poly.pdbx_seq_one_letter_code
_entity_poly.pdbx_strand_id
1 'polypeptide(L)'
;MDTEQHFPLRSTVAILSRGDAAARADATPQNSRFVRVFEALAAAGIEARPVIYDETFADAVRDQLLAVDGVLVWVDPIHQGKTRADLDPLLRDVAARGPWVSAHPDVILKMGVKEVLYRTRHLGWGADTHRYDTTASFRAEFPSRLQTDGPRVLKQNRGNGGQGVWKVEAIAEASAMVRVLHATRGSLPEDMPLDAFIARCEPYFGWGGCIIDQAFQSRLPDGMIRCYMSGSKVAGFGQQRIKALIPPPPEGPDAAEAQPGPRIMHGPDAPPFQALRRSMENEWTPQMMDTLDIDESSLPVIWDADFLYGPRNAAGADTYVLCEINASSCFAIPEEAPAAIARTVKHRLLTTQEAGSGR
;
A
#
# COMPACT_ATOMS: atom_id res chain seq x y z
N MET A 1 53.68 -7.93 -13.86
CA MET A 1 52.55 -8.58 -13.17
C MET A 1 51.68 -7.46 -12.67
N ASP A 2 50.78 -6.99 -13.55
CA ASP A 2 49.83 -5.95 -13.20
C ASP A 2 48.78 -6.55 -12.28
N THR A 3 48.80 -6.12 -11.03
CA THR A 3 47.67 -6.26 -10.12
C THR A 3 46.60 -5.28 -10.58
N GLU A 4 45.68 -5.75 -11.43
CA GLU A 4 44.41 -5.06 -11.65
C GLU A 4 43.72 -4.91 -10.29
N GLN A 5 43.73 -3.69 -9.76
CA GLN A 5 42.83 -3.29 -8.69
C GLN A 5 41.42 -3.31 -9.26
N HIS A 6 40.74 -4.42 -9.10
CA HIS A 6 39.30 -4.53 -9.32
C HIS A 6 38.62 -3.67 -8.23
N PHE A 7 38.46 -2.37 -8.50
CA PHE A 7 37.55 -1.55 -7.71
C PHE A 7 36.16 -2.17 -7.90
N PRO A 8 35.50 -2.68 -6.84
CA PRO A 8 34.14 -3.18 -6.99
C PRO A 8 33.30 -2.02 -7.53
N LEU A 9 32.69 -2.22 -8.70
CA LEU A 9 31.77 -1.26 -9.30
C LEU A 9 30.75 -0.86 -8.22
N ARG A 10 30.78 0.40 -7.78
CA ARG A 10 29.78 0.92 -6.84
C ARG A 10 28.44 0.91 -7.55
N SER A 11 27.49 0.12 -7.06
CA SER A 11 26.13 0.16 -7.58
C SER A 11 25.49 1.51 -7.28
N THR A 12 24.71 2.00 -8.24
CA THR A 12 24.07 3.31 -8.21
C THR A 12 22.55 3.17 -8.21
N VAL A 13 21.87 4.01 -7.43
CA VAL A 13 20.41 3.99 -7.29
C VAL A 13 19.82 5.39 -7.35
N ALA A 14 18.68 5.55 -8.02
CA ALA A 14 17.85 6.74 -7.95
C ALA A 14 16.73 6.54 -6.91
N ILE A 15 16.53 7.49 -5.99
CA ILE A 15 15.31 7.56 -5.18
C ILE A 15 14.35 8.54 -5.84
N LEU A 16 13.32 8.00 -6.48
CA LEU A 16 12.32 8.73 -7.24
C LEU A 16 11.17 9.19 -6.34
N SER A 17 10.86 10.48 -6.36
CA SER A 17 9.67 11.04 -5.70
C SER A 17 9.05 12.17 -6.49
N ARG A 18 7.77 12.47 -6.24
CA ARG A 18 7.07 13.57 -6.91
C ARG A 18 7.50 14.93 -6.35
N GLY A 19 7.61 15.93 -7.23
CA GLY A 19 7.90 17.33 -6.87
C GLY A 19 8.00 18.20 -8.13
N ASP A 20 7.99 19.52 -7.95
CA ASP A 20 8.06 20.48 -9.05
C ASP A 20 9.52 20.81 -9.46
N ALA A 21 9.69 21.76 -10.37
CA ALA A 21 10.99 22.18 -10.86
C ALA A 21 11.88 22.82 -9.76
N ALA A 22 11.29 23.49 -8.77
CA ALA A 22 12.03 24.06 -7.65
C ALA A 22 12.54 22.95 -6.72
N ALA A 23 11.66 22.00 -6.36
CA ALA A 23 12.05 20.81 -5.61
C ALA A 23 13.14 20.01 -6.34
N ARG A 24 13.08 19.92 -7.67
CA ARG A 24 14.10 19.27 -8.49
C ARG A 24 15.47 19.97 -8.42
N ALA A 25 15.50 21.31 -8.47
CA ALA A 25 16.75 22.07 -8.42
C ALA A 25 17.44 21.96 -7.05
N ASP A 26 16.65 21.91 -5.98
CA ASP A 26 17.15 21.91 -4.61
C ASP A 26 17.39 20.51 -4.02
N ALA A 27 16.95 19.45 -4.70
CA ALA A 27 16.96 18.09 -4.16
C ALA A 27 18.38 17.59 -3.85
N THR A 28 18.63 17.26 -2.58
CA THR A 28 19.84 16.59 -2.12
C THR A 28 19.49 15.39 -1.25
N PRO A 29 20.39 14.40 -1.09
CA PRO A 29 20.18 13.33 -0.12
C PRO A 29 19.91 13.85 1.31
N GLN A 30 20.55 14.95 1.70
CA GLN A 30 20.52 15.49 3.07
C GLN A 30 19.24 16.26 3.40
N ASN A 31 18.65 16.97 2.43
CA ASN A 31 17.37 17.68 2.64
C ASN A 31 16.14 16.82 2.29
N SER A 32 16.35 15.59 1.81
CA SER A 32 15.27 14.68 1.50
C SER A 32 14.58 14.13 2.74
N ARG A 33 13.25 13.96 2.68
CA ARG A 33 12.50 13.18 3.69
C ARG A 33 12.99 11.73 3.82
N PHE A 34 13.75 11.23 2.85
CA PHE A 34 14.34 9.89 2.84
C PHE A 34 15.80 9.87 3.31
N VAL A 35 16.29 10.90 4.00
CA VAL A 35 17.69 11.01 4.44
C VAL A 35 18.23 9.73 5.10
N ARG A 36 17.43 9.08 5.96
CA ARG A 36 17.82 7.82 6.62
C ARG A 36 17.99 6.64 5.65
N VAL A 37 17.23 6.63 4.56
CA VAL A 37 17.36 5.63 3.49
C VAL A 37 18.63 5.89 2.68
N PHE A 38 18.93 7.15 2.36
CA PHE A 38 20.21 7.51 1.72
C PHE A 38 21.41 7.11 2.56
N GLU A 39 21.39 7.41 3.87
CA GLU A 39 22.45 7.02 4.81
C GLU A 39 22.63 5.49 4.86
N ALA A 40 21.53 4.73 4.93
CA ALA A 40 21.58 3.27 4.96
C ALA A 40 22.11 2.66 3.66
N LEU A 41 21.75 3.23 2.50
CA LEU A 41 22.28 2.80 1.19
C LEU A 41 23.79 3.09 1.10
N ALA A 42 24.22 4.27 1.54
CA ALA A 42 25.64 4.63 1.56
C ALA A 42 26.45 3.68 2.46
N ALA A 43 25.92 3.35 3.65
CA ALA A 43 26.52 2.38 4.56
C ALA A 43 26.59 0.96 3.96
N ALA A 44 25.69 0.61 3.05
CA ALA A 44 25.71 -0.66 2.31
C ALA A 44 26.67 -0.66 1.09
N GLY A 45 27.28 0.49 0.79
CA GLY A 45 28.18 0.70 -0.35
C GLY A 45 27.47 1.08 -1.66
N ILE A 46 26.20 1.51 -1.59
CA ILE A 46 25.39 1.90 -2.74
C ILE A 46 25.37 3.43 -2.84
N GLU A 47 25.71 3.97 -4.00
CA GLU A 47 25.62 5.40 -4.27
C GLU A 47 24.18 5.75 -4.67
N ALA A 48 23.51 6.59 -3.88
CA ALA A 48 22.11 6.95 -4.12
C ALA A 48 21.94 8.46 -4.38
N ARG A 49 21.11 8.80 -5.36
CA ARG A 49 20.75 10.19 -5.72
C ARG A 49 19.25 10.43 -5.75
N PRO A 50 18.75 11.60 -5.31
CA PRO A 50 17.35 11.94 -5.45
C PRO A 50 17.00 12.23 -6.91
N VAL A 51 15.81 11.79 -7.33
CA VAL A 51 15.22 12.14 -8.63
C VAL A 51 13.80 12.63 -8.38
N ILE A 52 13.51 13.84 -8.85
CA ILE A 52 12.21 14.47 -8.71
C ILE A 52 11.43 14.32 -10.01
N TYR A 53 10.20 13.82 -9.91
CA TYR A 53 9.29 13.58 -11.03
C TYR A 53 8.14 14.58 -11.08
N ASP A 54 7.98 15.15 -12.26
CA ASP A 54 6.78 15.84 -12.73
C ASP A 54 6.62 15.53 -14.23
N GLU A 55 5.37 15.49 -14.70
CA GLU A 55 5.05 15.25 -16.11
C GLU A 55 5.71 16.29 -17.03
N THR A 56 5.86 17.53 -16.56
CA THR A 56 6.42 18.64 -17.34
C THR A 56 7.89 18.47 -17.74
N PHE A 57 8.61 17.54 -17.12
CA PHE A 57 10.01 17.22 -17.42
C PHE A 57 10.29 15.71 -17.38
N ALA A 58 9.31 14.90 -17.79
CA ALA A 58 9.37 13.45 -17.76
C ALA A 58 10.56 12.85 -18.54
N ASP A 59 10.91 13.40 -19.71
CA ASP A 59 12.04 12.93 -20.51
C ASP A 59 13.38 13.08 -19.77
N ALA A 60 13.59 14.22 -19.11
CA ALA A 60 14.80 14.45 -18.32
C ALA A 60 14.86 13.53 -17.08
N VAL A 61 13.71 13.13 -16.53
CA VAL A 61 13.66 12.12 -15.47
C VAL A 61 14.02 10.75 -16.02
N ARG A 62 13.44 10.37 -17.16
CA ARG A 62 13.71 9.10 -17.84
C ARG A 62 15.21 8.92 -18.07
N ASP A 63 15.90 9.93 -18.59
CA ASP A 63 17.34 9.87 -18.82
C ASP A 63 18.15 9.68 -17.52
N GLN A 64 17.74 10.32 -16.42
CA GLN A 64 18.35 10.11 -15.10
C GLN A 64 18.15 8.68 -14.58
N LEU A 65 16.96 8.11 -14.79
CA LEU A 65 16.63 6.76 -14.35
C LEU A 65 17.36 5.69 -15.18
N LEU A 66 17.62 5.95 -16.47
CA LEU A 66 18.41 5.06 -17.33
C LEU A 66 19.91 5.06 -17.00
N ALA A 67 20.38 6.05 -16.25
CA ALA A 67 21.80 6.20 -15.89
C ALA A 67 22.18 5.60 -14.52
N VAL A 68 21.31 4.77 -13.92
CA VAL A 68 21.54 4.10 -12.63
C VAL A 68 21.27 2.60 -12.75
N ASP A 69 21.78 1.81 -11.81
CA ASP A 69 21.54 0.36 -11.78
C ASP A 69 20.14 0.01 -11.23
N GLY A 70 19.55 0.91 -10.43
CA GLY A 70 18.21 0.70 -9.89
C GLY A 70 17.46 1.97 -9.49
N VAL A 71 16.14 1.86 -9.37
CA VAL A 71 15.22 2.95 -9.05
C VAL A 71 14.35 2.55 -7.86
N LEU A 72 14.47 3.27 -6.75
CA LEU A 72 13.54 3.21 -5.62
C LEU A 72 12.40 4.19 -5.84
N VAL A 73 11.18 3.68 -6.02
CA VAL A 73 10.02 4.51 -6.35
C VAL A 73 9.18 4.81 -5.10
N TRP A 74 9.09 6.09 -4.73
CA TRP A 74 8.16 6.63 -3.75
C TRP A 74 7.26 7.69 -4.40
N VAL A 75 6.27 7.23 -5.17
CA VAL A 75 5.27 8.09 -5.81
C VAL A 75 3.88 7.54 -5.55
N ASP A 76 3.04 8.35 -4.92
CA ASP A 76 1.64 8.02 -4.63
C ASP A 76 0.88 7.74 -5.94
N PRO A 77 -0.10 6.81 -5.94
CA PRO A 77 -0.94 6.57 -7.12
C PRO A 77 -1.74 7.82 -7.53
N ILE A 78 -2.12 8.65 -6.56
CA ILE A 78 -2.86 9.89 -6.71
C ILE A 78 -2.24 10.95 -5.79
N HIS A 79 -1.86 12.10 -6.34
CA HIS A 79 -1.26 13.21 -5.59
C HIS A 79 -1.69 14.56 -6.19
N GLN A 80 -2.41 15.38 -5.44
CA GLN A 80 -2.84 16.74 -5.85
C GLN A 80 -3.48 16.80 -7.26
N GLY A 81 -4.41 15.88 -7.55
CA GLY A 81 -5.09 15.79 -8.86
C GLY A 81 -4.28 15.12 -9.97
N LYS A 82 -3.00 14.80 -9.72
CA LYS A 82 -2.15 14.03 -10.63
C LYS A 82 -2.20 12.54 -10.31
N THR A 83 -1.90 11.72 -11.31
CA THR A 83 -1.88 10.25 -11.18
C THR A 83 -0.54 9.67 -11.62
N ARG A 84 -0.42 8.35 -11.67
CA ARG A 84 0.71 7.64 -12.26
C ARG A 84 0.51 7.24 -13.72
N ALA A 85 -0.51 7.76 -14.40
CA ALA A 85 -0.84 7.41 -15.78
C ALA A 85 0.36 7.54 -16.74
N ASP A 86 1.14 8.63 -16.61
CA ASP A 86 2.32 8.86 -17.45
C ASP A 86 3.60 8.25 -16.84
N LEU A 87 3.65 8.14 -15.51
CA LEU A 87 4.80 7.59 -14.80
C LEU A 87 4.93 6.07 -15.01
N ASP A 88 3.83 5.32 -14.99
CA ASP A 88 3.88 3.87 -15.07
C ASP A 88 4.44 3.37 -16.42
N PRO A 89 4.05 3.92 -17.59
CA PRO A 89 4.71 3.62 -18.86
C PRO A 89 6.21 3.96 -18.85
N LEU A 90 6.61 5.10 -18.29
CA LEU A 90 8.02 5.49 -18.17
C LEU A 90 8.80 4.47 -17.34
N LEU A 91 8.28 4.07 -16.18
CA LEU A 91 8.94 3.08 -15.32
C LEU A 91 9.03 1.69 -15.96
N ARG A 92 8.04 1.29 -16.78
CA ARG A 92 8.13 0.05 -17.58
C ARG A 92 9.24 0.13 -18.63
N ASP A 93 9.35 1.25 -19.34
CA ASP A 93 10.43 1.44 -20.32
C ASP A 93 11.82 1.45 -19.65
N VAL A 94 11.94 2.08 -18.48
CA VAL A 94 13.17 2.03 -17.67
C VAL A 94 13.50 0.59 -17.29
N ALA A 95 12.55 -0.15 -16.71
CA ALA A 95 12.77 -1.55 -16.32
C ALA A 95 13.16 -2.45 -17.51
N ALA A 96 12.58 -2.23 -18.68
CA ALA A 96 12.87 -2.99 -19.89
C ALA A 96 14.27 -2.71 -20.47
N ARG A 97 14.90 -1.58 -20.10
CA ARG A 97 16.19 -1.12 -20.64
C ARG A 97 17.39 -1.40 -19.73
N GLY A 98 17.17 -1.98 -18.55
CA GLY A 98 18.26 -2.43 -17.68
C GLY A 98 18.05 -2.09 -16.20
N PRO A 99 17.82 -0.82 -15.83
CA PRO A 99 17.69 -0.45 -14.41
C PRO A 99 16.56 -1.22 -13.72
N TRP A 100 16.86 -1.82 -12.58
CA TRP A 100 15.86 -2.50 -11.78
C TRP A 100 14.90 -1.48 -11.12
N VAL A 101 13.58 -1.75 -11.10
CA VAL A 101 12.57 -0.84 -10.53
C VAL A 101 11.93 -1.46 -9.29
N SER A 102 12.06 -0.79 -8.14
CA SER A 102 11.70 -1.33 -6.82
C SER A 102 10.22 -1.53 -6.58
N ALA A 103 9.37 -0.81 -7.28
CA ALA A 103 7.93 -0.97 -7.28
C ALA A 103 7.50 -0.98 -8.74
N HIS A 104 7.77 -2.11 -9.41
CA HIS A 104 7.48 -2.26 -10.82
C HIS A 104 5.96 -2.14 -11.05
N PRO A 105 5.48 -1.29 -11.98
CA PRO A 105 4.05 -1.00 -12.17
C PRO A 105 3.15 -2.25 -12.21
N ASP A 106 3.59 -3.30 -12.91
CA ASP A 106 2.80 -4.53 -13.07
C ASP A 106 2.66 -5.35 -11.78
N VAL A 107 3.61 -5.23 -10.85
CA VAL A 107 3.51 -5.83 -9.51
C VAL A 107 2.56 -5.01 -8.65
N ILE A 108 2.67 -3.68 -8.68
CA ILE A 108 1.79 -2.80 -7.89
C ILE A 108 0.32 -2.96 -8.33
N LEU A 109 0.07 -3.17 -9.62
CA LEU A 109 -1.27 -3.45 -10.13
C LEU A 109 -1.84 -4.79 -9.64
N LYS A 110 -0.99 -5.77 -9.29
CA LYS A 110 -1.41 -7.06 -8.73
C LYS A 110 -1.73 -6.97 -7.23
N MET A 111 -0.90 -6.27 -6.45
CA MET A 111 -0.98 -6.29 -4.97
C MET A 111 -1.37 -4.97 -4.30
N GLY A 112 -1.15 -3.82 -4.94
CA GLY A 112 -1.39 -2.48 -4.37
C GLY A 112 -2.78 -1.89 -4.64
N VAL A 113 -3.71 -2.71 -5.15
CA VAL A 113 -5.11 -2.32 -5.43
C VAL A 113 -6.05 -3.10 -4.50
N LYS A 114 -7.26 -2.59 -4.24
CA LYS A 114 -8.17 -3.23 -3.26
C LYS A 114 -8.65 -4.61 -3.69
N GLU A 115 -8.61 -4.93 -4.98
CA GLU A 115 -8.86 -6.28 -5.51
C GLU A 115 -7.99 -7.35 -4.84
N VAL A 116 -6.81 -6.99 -4.32
CA VAL A 116 -5.94 -7.92 -3.57
C VAL A 116 -6.69 -8.57 -2.41
N LEU A 117 -7.62 -7.86 -1.77
CA LEU A 117 -8.44 -8.38 -0.67
C LEU A 117 -9.34 -9.52 -1.14
N TYR A 118 -9.93 -9.39 -2.32
CA TYR A 118 -10.77 -10.42 -2.90
C TYR A 118 -9.93 -11.61 -3.35
N ARG A 119 -8.84 -11.37 -4.10
CA ARG A 119 -8.00 -12.47 -4.63
C ARG A 119 -7.37 -13.30 -3.53
N THR A 120 -7.00 -12.67 -2.42
CA THR A 120 -6.35 -13.32 -1.27
C THR A 120 -7.30 -13.62 -0.10
N ARG A 121 -8.62 -13.53 -0.29
CA ARG A 121 -9.63 -13.75 0.77
C ARG A 121 -9.61 -15.14 1.41
N HIS A 122 -8.97 -16.10 0.75
CA HIS A 122 -8.85 -17.48 1.22
C HIS A 122 -7.61 -17.71 2.11
N LEU A 123 -6.72 -16.71 2.22
CA LEU A 123 -5.54 -16.77 3.10
C LEU A 123 -5.94 -16.54 4.57
N GLY A 124 -5.01 -16.80 5.50
CA GLY A 124 -5.29 -16.67 6.94
C GLY A 124 -5.62 -15.25 7.43
N TRP A 125 -5.32 -14.22 6.64
CA TRP A 125 -5.75 -12.83 6.90
C TRP A 125 -7.11 -12.46 6.27
N GLY A 126 -7.72 -13.41 5.56
CA GLY A 126 -8.91 -13.19 4.76
C GLY A 126 -10.13 -12.92 5.62
N ALA A 127 -11.10 -12.22 5.03
CA ALA A 127 -12.44 -12.07 5.58
C ALA A 127 -13.44 -12.27 4.45
N ASP A 128 -14.72 -12.38 4.81
CA ASP A 128 -15.79 -12.39 3.83
C ASP A 128 -15.71 -11.15 2.93
N THR A 129 -15.33 -11.40 1.67
CA THR A 129 -14.98 -10.39 0.69
C THR A 129 -15.58 -10.77 -0.66
N HIS A 130 -16.31 -9.84 -1.25
CA HIS A 130 -16.94 -9.94 -2.54
C HIS A 130 -16.41 -8.89 -3.50
N ARG A 131 -16.55 -9.16 -4.80
CA ARG A 131 -16.16 -8.25 -5.87
C ARG A 131 -17.35 -8.05 -6.80
N TYR A 132 -17.63 -6.80 -7.11
CA TYR A 132 -18.57 -6.44 -8.16
C TYR A 132 -17.80 -5.85 -9.35
N ASP A 133 -18.00 -6.41 -10.54
CA ASP A 133 -17.35 -5.95 -11.78
C ASP A 133 -18.14 -4.87 -12.51
N THR A 134 -19.45 -4.77 -12.26
CA THR A 134 -20.33 -3.82 -12.94
C THR A 134 -21.35 -3.22 -12.00
N THR A 135 -21.90 -2.06 -12.38
CA THR A 135 -23.07 -1.48 -11.72
C THR A 135 -24.24 -2.46 -11.64
N ALA A 136 -24.46 -3.26 -12.69
CA ALA A 136 -25.56 -4.22 -12.75
C ALA A 136 -25.42 -5.34 -11.71
N SER A 137 -24.23 -5.95 -11.61
CA SER A 137 -23.96 -6.98 -10.59
C SER A 137 -24.04 -6.40 -9.18
N PHE A 138 -23.50 -5.20 -8.98
CA PHE A 138 -23.57 -4.52 -7.68
C PHE A 138 -25.02 -4.25 -7.24
N ARG A 139 -25.86 -3.74 -8.14
CA ARG A 139 -27.28 -3.50 -7.85
C ARG A 139 -28.06 -4.79 -7.57
N ALA A 140 -27.73 -5.87 -8.26
CA ALA A 140 -28.42 -7.15 -8.10
C ALA A 140 -28.04 -7.88 -6.81
N GLU A 141 -26.77 -7.82 -6.40
CA GLU A 141 -26.23 -8.70 -5.37
C GLU A 141 -26.07 -8.01 -4.00
N PHE A 142 -25.60 -6.76 -3.97
CA PHE A 142 -25.28 -6.05 -2.72
C PHE A 142 -26.43 -5.95 -1.71
N PRO A 143 -27.70 -5.67 -2.11
CA PRO A 143 -28.79 -5.57 -1.15
C PRO A 143 -28.95 -6.85 -0.30
N SER A 144 -28.87 -8.03 -0.93
CA SER A 144 -29.03 -9.31 -0.24
C SER A 144 -27.89 -9.58 0.75
N ARG A 145 -26.66 -9.21 0.38
CA ARG A 145 -25.47 -9.33 1.21
C ARG A 145 -25.54 -8.42 2.42
N LEU A 146 -25.92 -7.15 2.23
CA LEU A 146 -26.07 -6.20 3.31
C LEU A 146 -27.14 -6.64 4.32
N GLN A 147 -28.26 -7.21 3.85
CA GLN A 147 -29.34 -7.70 4.72
C GLN A 147 -28.94 -8.96 5.49
N THR A 148 -28.23 -9.90 4.84
CA THR A 148 -27.93 -11.21 5.42
C THR A 148 -26.66 -11.20 6.27
N ASP A 149 -25.61 -10.52 5.80
CA ASP A 149 -24.27 -10.58 6.39
C ASP A 149 -23.99 -9.40 7.34
N GLY A 150 -24.91 -8.44 7.44
CA GLY A 150 -24.80 -7.25 8.27
C GLY A 150 -23.91 -6.14 7.68
N PRO A 151 -23.35 -5.25 8.51
CA PRO A 151 -22.58 -4.09 8.06
C PRO A 151 -21.44 -4.43 7.09
N ARG A 152 -21.38 -3.70 5.98
CA ARG A 152 -20.40 -3.89 4.90
C ARG A 152 -19.46 -2.69 4.77
N VAL A 153 -18.24 -2.94 4.31
CA VAL A 153 -17.27 -1.90 3.93
C VAL A 153 -17.01 -2.01 2.42
N LEU A 154 -17.56 -1.07 1.66
CA LEU A 154 -17.30 -0.94 0.23
C LEU A 154 -16.03 -0.15 -0.01
N LYS A 155 -15.22 -0.58 -0.97
CA LYS A 155 -13.93 0.02 -1.33
C LYS A 155 -13.83 0.12 -2.84
N GLN A 156 -13.66 1.32 -3.39
CA GLN A 156 -13.24 1.45 -4.78
C GLN A 156 -11.86 0.81 -4.97
N ASN A 157 -11.62 0.17 -6.11
CA ASN A 157 -10.41 -0.61 -6.33
C ASN A 157 -9.12 0.23 -6.23
N ARG A 158 -9.16 1.44 -6.79
CA ARG A 158 -8.04 2.36 -6.87
C ARG A 158 -8.40 3.67 -6.16
N GLY A 159 -7.62 4.04 -5.16
CA GLY A 159 -7.87 5.24 -4.37
C GLY A 159 -6.82 5.40 -3.27
N ASN A 160 -6.83 6.56 -2.60
CA ASN A 160 -5.95 6.87 -1.49
C ASN A 160 -6.72 7.62 -0.40
N GLY A 161 -6.25 7.56 0.85
CA GLY A 161 -6.73 8.40 1.94
C GLY A 161 -8.21 8.22 2.32
N GLY A 162 -8.76 7.00 2.17
CA GLY A 162 -10.16 6.70 2.48
C GLY A 162 -11.18 7.12 1.42
N GLN A 163 -10.74 7.74 0.32
CA GLN A 163 -11.62 8.05 -0.80
C GLN A 163 -12.24 6.77 -1.37
N GLY A 164 -13.55 6.80 -1.61
CA GLY A 164 -14.33 5.63 -2.05
C GLY A 164 -14.33 4.43 -1.09
N VAL A 165 -14.06 4.64 0.21
CA VAL A 165 -14.21 3.61 1.26
C VAL A 165 -15.39 3.95 2.17
N TRP A 166 -16.44 3.13 2.15
CA TRP A 166 -17.71 3.41 2.81
C TRP A 166 -18.12 2.29 3.75
N LYS A 167 -18.49 2.60 5.00
CA LYS A 167 -19.27 1.69 5.84
C LYS A 167 -20.74 1.84 5.47
N VAL A 168 -21.45 0.74 5.32
CA VAL A 168 -22.87 0.69 4.96
C VAL A 168 -23.60 -0.23 5.93
N GLU A 169 -24.70 0.25 6.49
CA GLU A 169 -25.54 -0.46 7.45
C GLU A 169 -27.01 -0.35 7.02
N ALA A 170 -27.76 -1.45 7.06
CA ALA A 170 -29.20 -1.40 6.83
C ALA A 170 -29.91 -0.70 8.01
N ILE A 171 -30.86 0.19 7.72
CA ILE A 171 -31.71 0.83 8.73
C ILE A 171 -33.06 0.11 8.72
N ALA A 172 -33.22 -0.89 9.59
CA ALA A 172 -34.40 -1.75 9.68
C ALA A 172 -34.69 -2.62 8.44
N GLU A 173 -35.11 -3.87 8.65
CA GLU A 173 -35.25 -4.91 7.60
C GLU A 173 -36.26 -4.56 6.49
N ALA A 174 -37.26 -3.72 6.79
CA ALA A 174 -38.33 -3.35 5.86
C ALA A 174 -38.11 -2.01 5.13
N SER A 175 -37.06 -1.26 5.48
CA SER A 175 -36.81 0.04 4.85
C SER A 175 -35.70 -0.12 3.81
N ALA A 176 -35.92 0.41 2.61
CA ALA A 176 -34.87 0.51 1.59
C ALA A 176 -33.82 1.60 1.93
N MET A 177 -33.66 1.94 3.22
CA MET A 177 -32.74 2.95 3.72
C MET A 177 -31.49 2.31 4.30
N VAL A 178 -30.37 2.98 4.09
CA VAL A 178 -29.07 2.63 4.64
C VAL A 178 -28.46 3.81 5.36
N ARG A 179 -27.67 3.51 6.38
CA ARG A 179 -26.74 4.45 7.01
C ARG A 179 -25.38 4.24 6.38
N VAL A 180 -24.81 5.29 5.83
CA VAL A 180 -23.49 5.26 5.21
C VAL A 180 -22.52 6.20 5.92
N LEU A 181 -21.27 5.80 6.03
CA LEU A 181 -20.20 6.64 6.56
C LEU A 181 -18.97 6.53 5.67
N HIS A 182 -18.52 7.67 5.13
CA HIS A 182 -17.31 7.75 4.31
C HIS A 182 -16.07 7.73 5.20
N ALA A 183 -15.01 7.03 4.80
CA ALA A 183 -13.74 7.00 5.53
C ALA A 183 -12.93 8.31 5.42
N THR A 184 -13.37 9.26 4.59
CA THR A 184 -12.72 10.57 4.46
C THR A 184 -12.80 11.32 5.79
N ARG A 185 -11.73 12.03 6.14
CA ARG A 185 -11.69 12.86 7.35
C ARG A 185 -12.84 13.88 7.33
N GLY A 186 -13.52 14.03 8.47
CA GLY A 186 -14.60 15.00 8.64
C GLY A 186 -15.99 14.48 8.23
N SER A 187 -16.09 13.28 7.67
CA SER A 187 -17.38 12.73 7.24
C SER A 187 -18.28 12.36 8.41
N LEU A 188 -19.59 12.59 8.24
CA LEU A 188 -20.65 12.23 9.17
C LEU A 188 -21.47 11.06 8.62
N PRO A 189 -22.14 10.27 9.47
CA PRO A 189 -23.13 9.31 9.02
C PRO A 189 -24.29 10.00 8.27
N GLU A 190 -24.69 9.42 7.14
CA GLU A 190 -25.81 9.87 6.32
C GLU A 190 -26.81 8.73 6.17
N ASP A 191 -28.09 9.01 6.42
CA ASP A 191 -29.18 8.07 6.16
C ASP A 191 -29.78 8.39 4.79
N MET A 192 -29.80 7.41 3.89
CA MET A 192 -30.26 7.62 2.51
C MET A 192 -30.86 6.35 1.89
N PRO A 193 -31.64 6.46 0.80
CA PRO A 193 -32.11 5.29 0.06
C PRO A 193 -30.93 4.47 -0.51
N LEU A 194 -31.01 3.15 -0.40
CA LEU A 194 -29.99 2.22 -0.90
C LEU A 194 -29.70 2.43 -2.39
N ASP A 195 -30.74 2.61 -3.22
CA ASP A 195 -30.57 2.85 -4.65
C ASP A 195 -29.80 4.14 -4.96
N ALA A 196 -29.99 5.18 -4.13
CA ALA A 196 -29.26 6.44 -4.27
C ALA A 196 -27.79 6.28 -3.87
N PHE A 197 -27.50 5.47 -2.86
CA PHE A 197 -26.13 5.13 -2.49
C PHE A 197 -25.44 4.27 -3.57
N ILE A 198 -26.16 3.30 -4.16
CA ILE A 198 -25.65 2.49 -5.28
C ILE A 198 -25.30 3.41 -6.45
N ALA A 199 -26.20 4.34 -6.81
CA ALA A 199 -25.95 5.33 -7.86
C ALA A 199 -24.69 6.19 -7.58
N ARG A 200 -24.49 6.58 -6.32
CA ARG A 200 -23.30 7.34 -5.88
C ARG A 200 -22.00 6.56 -6.08
N CYS A 201 -22.04 5.22 -6.05
CA CYS A 201 -20.88 4.36 -6.23
C CYS A 201 -20.59 4.01 -7.70
N GLU A 202 -21.51 4.29 -8.64
CA GLU A 202 -21.38 3.94 -10.06
C GLU A 202 -20.06 4.43 -10.71
N PRO A 203 -19.54 5.64 -10.41
CA PRO A 203 -18.28 6.10 -10.98
C PRO A 203 -17.07 5.21 -10.66
N TYR A 204 -17.12 4.40 -9.59
CA TYR A 204 -16.01 3.54 -9.19
C TYR A 204 -15.75 2.37 -10.17
N PHE A 205 -16.74 1.97 -10.96
CA PHE A 205 -16.57 0.98 -12.03
C PHE A 205 -15.82 1.52 -13.25
N GLY A 206 -15.67 2.84 -13.38
CA GLY A 206 -14.88 3.47 -14.43
C GLY A 206 -13.39 3.19 -14.25
N TRP A 207 -12.63 4.19 -13.80
CA TRP A 207 -11.17 4.05 -13.66
C TRP A 207 -10.74 2.96 -12.65
N GLY A 208 -11.57 2.66 -11.65
CA GLY A 208 -11.30 1.60 -10.67
C GLY A 208 -11.55 0.18 -11.19
N GLY A 209 -12.45 0.02 -12.17
CA GLY A 209 -12.81 -1.27 -12.77
C GLY A 209 -13.67 -2.19 -11.92
N CYS A 210 -13.67 -2.05 -10.58
CA CYS A 210 -14.51 -2.85 -9.69
C CYS A 210 -14.73 -2.16 -8.32
N ILE A 211 -15.72 -2.67 -7.59
CA ILE A 211 -15.93 -2.39 -6.16
C ILE A 211 -15.64 -3.66 -5.37
N ILE A 212 -14.92 -3.49 -4.26
CA ILE A 212 -14.65 -4.56 -3.29
C ILE A 212 -15.52 -4.34 -2.07
N ASP A 213 -16.20 -5.38 -1.65
CA ASP A 213 -17.10 -5.42 -0.51
C ASP A 213 -16.54 -6.37 0.54
N GLN A 214 -16.22 -5.86 1.72
CA GLN A 214 -15.67 -6.65 2.81
C GLN A 214 -16.54 -6.52 4.06
N ALA A 215 -16.67 -7.59 4.84
CA ALA A 215 -17.38 -7.54 6.12
C ALA A 215 -16.77 -6.49 7.07
N PHE A 216 -17.61 -5.69 7.73
CA PHE A 216 -17.15 -4.73 8.74
C PHE A 216 -16.54 -5.45 9.94
N GLN A 217 -15.37 -5.00 10.37
CA GLN A 217 -14.69 -5.56 11.54
C GLN A 217 -15.16 -4.83 12.81
N SER A 218 -15.89 -5.52 13.69
CA SER A 218 -16.42 -4.93 14.94
C SER A 218 -15.33 -4.40 15.88
N ARG A 219 -14.12 -4.96 15.79
CA ARG A 219 -12.93 -4.54 16.53
C ARG A 219 -12.13 -3.44 15.84
N LEU A 220 -12.68 -2.77 14.82
CA LEU A 220 -12.11 -1.54 14.26
C LEU A 220 -11.69 -0.50 15.33
N PRO A 221 -12.46 -0.29 16.43
CA PRO A 221 -12.06 0.65 17.49
C PRO A 221 -10.81 0.24 18.30
N ASP A 222 -10.41 -1.03 18.25
CA ASP A 222 -9.17 -1.52 18.88
C ASP A 222 -7.93 -1.00 18.15
N GLY A 223 -8.09 -0.58 16.90
CA GLY A 223 -7.06 0.05 16.08
C GLY A 223 -6.63 -0.81 14.90
N MET A 224 -5.50 -0.42 14.33
CA MET A 224 -4.91 -0.99 13.13
C MET A 224 -3.41 -1.21 13.35
N ILE A 225 -2.89 -2.27 12.75
CA ILE A 225 -1.46 -2.55 12.66
C ILE A 225 -1.04 -2.45 11.20
N ARG A 226 -0.14 -1.53 10.90
CA ARG A 226 0.60 -1.51 9.65
C ARG A 226 1.82 -2.40 9.78
N CYS A 227 1.90 -3.47 9.01
CA CYS A 227 3.08 -4.32 8.90
C CYS A 227 3.93 -3.85 7.72
N TYR A 228 5.10 -3.29 7.99
CA TYR A 228 6.04 -2.86 6.96
C TYR A 228 6.89 -4.05 6.53
N MET A 229 7.06 -4.20 5.22
CA MET A 229 7.77 -5.30 4.58
C MET A 229 8.88 -4.74 3.69
N SER A 230 10.05 -5.38 3.71
CA SER A 230 11.09 -5.17 2.71
C SER A 230 11.35 -6.47 1.95
N GLY A 231 10.95 -6.51 0.69
CA GLY A 231 10.82 -7.77 -0.04
C GLY A 231 9.87 -8.71 0.69
N SER A 232 10.34 -9.91 1.03
CA SER A 232 9.58 -10.94 1.75
C SER A 232 9.70 -10.88 3.28
N LYS A 233 10.44 -9.89 3.83
CA LYS A 233 10.76 -9.83 5.27
C LYS A 233 10.12 -8.65 5.97
N VAL A 234 9.69 -8.84 7.22
CA VAL A 234 9.15 -7.74 8.02
C VAL A 234 10.26 -6.75 8.36
N ALA A 235 10.01 -5.48 8.07
CA ALA A 235 10.88 -4.34 8.36
C ALA A 235 10.45 -3.56 9.62
N GLY A 236 9.25 -3.83 10.14
CA GLY A 236 8.74 -3.26 11.39
C GLY A 236 7.22 -3.09 11.37
N PHE A 237 6.69 -2.39 12.36
CA PHE A 237 5.24 -2.20 12.54
C PHE A 237 4.90 -0.77 12.90
N GLY A 238 3.69 -0.34 12.55
CA GLY A 238 3.06 0.88 13.04
C GLY A 238 1.70 0.54 13.66
N GLN A 239 1.51 0.81 14.95
CA GLN A 239 0.21 0.61 15.61
C GLN A 239 -0.50 1.94 15.80
N GLN A 240 -1.78 2.02 15.46
CA GLN A 240 -2.55 3.27 15.53
C GLN A 240 -4.01 3.01 15.86
N ARG A 241 -4.60 3.83 16.74
CA ARG A 241 -6.06 3.93 16.86
C ARG A 241 -6.62 4.69 15.67
N ILE A 242 -7.49 4.07 14.90
CA ILE A 242 -8.17 4.67 13.75
C ILE A 242 -9.58 5.11 14.13
N LYS A 243 -10.07 6.15 13.45
CA LYS A 243 -11.41 6.72 13.65
C LYS A 243 -12.23 6.78 12.36
N ALA A 244 -11.62 6.48 11.21
CA ALA A 244 -12.34 6.29 9.96
C ALA A 244 -13.39 5.19 10.13
N LEU A 245 -14.58 5.39 9.56
CA LEU A 245 -15.72 4.45 9.66
C LEU A 245 -16.28 4.22 11.07
N ILE A 246 -15.89 5.03 12.05
CA ILE A 246 -16.50 5.09 13.38
C ILE A 246 -17.32 6.37 13.46
N PRO A 247 -18.60 6.33 13.84
CA PRO A 247 -19.38 7.54 14.09
C PRO A 247 -18.62 8.47 15.05
N PRO A 248 -18.50 9.77 14.73
CA PRO A 248 -17.85 10.71 15.62
C PRO A 248 -18.65 10.86 16.92
N PRO A 249 -18.01 11.34 17.99
CA PRO A 249 -18.68 11.62 19.26
C PRO A 249 -19.67 12.78 19.09
N PRO A 250 -20.57 13.04 20.07
CA PRO A 250 -21.59 14.09 19.98
C PRO A 250 -21.03 15.50 19.72
N GLU A 251 -19.80 15.77 20.14
CA GLU A 251 -19.07 17.03 19.95
C GLU A 251 -18.67 17.26 18.49
N GLY A 252 -18.81 16.24 17.63
CA GLY A 252 -18.60 16.34 16.19
C GLY A 252 -17.27 15.73 15.71
N PRO A 253 -17.02 15.75 14.39
CA PRO A 253 -15.89 15.09 13.75
C PRO A 253 -14.55 15.80 13.98
N ASP A 254 -14.58 17.03 14.49
CA ASP A 254 -13.39 17.82 14.82
C ASP A 254 -12.94 17.66 16.28
N ALA A 255 -13.72 16.94 17.10
CA ALA A 255 -13.37 16.65 18.50
C ALA A 255 -12.07 15.84 18.59
N ALA A 256 -11.33 15.99 19.69
CA ALA A 256 -10.07 15.28 19.90
C ALA A 256 -10.25 13.75 19.88
N GLU A 257 -11.38 13.27 20.41
CA GLU A 257 -11.78 11.87 20.44
C GLU A 257 -12.16 11.32 19.06
N ALA A 258 -12.47 12.19 18.10
CA ALA A 258 -12.73 11.86 16.70
C ALA A 258 -11.44 11.79 15.86
N GLN A 259 -10.32 12.32 16.37
CA GLN A 259 -9.04 12.27 15.67
C GLN A 259 -8.34 10.91 15.88
N PRO A 260 -7.63 10.40 14.85
CA PRO A 260 -6.81 9.22 15.02
C PRO A 260 -5.70 9.48 16.04
N GLY A 261 -5.34 8.45 16.82
CA GLY A 261 -4.22 8.54 17.75
C GLY A 261 -2.87 8.63 17.02
N PRO A 262 -1.77 8.92 17.73
CA PRO A 262 -0.44 8.85 17.12
C PRO A 262 -0.14 7.43 16.62
N ARG A 263 0.63 7.32 15.55
CA ARG A 263 1.17 6.04 15.10
C ARG A 263 2.43 5.72 15.90
N ILE A 264 2.41 4.63 16.65
CA ILE A 264 3.55 4.14 17.42
C ILE A 264 4.32 3.17 16.52
N MET A 265 5.59 3.49 16.23
CA MET A 265 6.46 2.65 15.41
C MET A 265 7.21 1.64 16.26
N HIS A 266 7.37 0.43 15.74
CA HIS A 266 8.06 -0.67 16.38
C HIS A 266 8.99 -1.38 15.39
N GLY A 267 10.12 -1.86 15.88
CA GLY A 267 11.01 -2.72 15.11
C GLY A 267 10.42 -4.11 14.82
N PRO A 268 11.05 -4.89 13.93
CA PRO A 268 10.57 -6.21 13.50
C PRO A 268 10.61 -7.26 14.63
N ASP A 269 11.39 -7.03 15.68
CA ASP A 269 11.55 -7.93 16.83
C ASP A 269 10.63 -7.58 18.01
N ALA A 270 9.71 -6.61 17.83
CA ALA A 270 8.78 -6.21 18.87
C ALA A 270 7.93 -7.41 19.36
N PRO A 271 7.94 -7.74 20.67
CA PRO A 271 7.28 -8.94 21.20
C PRO A 271 5.79 -9.07 20.86
N PRO A 272 4.96 -8.00 20.90
CA PRO A 272 3.53 -8.11 20.60
C PRO A 272 3.21 -8.55 19.17
N PHE A 273 4.12 -8.34 18.22
CA PHE A 273 3.87 -8.57 16.80
C PHE A 273 4.57 -9.80 16.24
N GLN A 274 5.21 -10.63 17.09
CA GLN A 274 5.92 -11.82 16.62
C GLN A 274 5.02 -12.88 16.00
N ALA A 275 3.76 -13.00 16.46
CA ALA A 275 2.79 -13.88 15.83
C ALA A 275 2.47 -13.40 14.41
N LEU A 276 2.11 -12.12 14.26
CA LEU A 276 1.85 -11.48 12.96
C LEU A 276 3.05 -11.59 12.02
N ARG A 277 4.28 -11.35 12.52
CA ARG A 277 5.50 -11.51 11.73
C ARG A 277 5.64 -12.91 11.16
N ARG A 278 5.49 -13.94 11.99
CA ARG A 278 5.60 -15.34 11.53
C ARG A 278 4.56 -15.66 10.47
N SER A 279 3.31 -15.24 10.68
CA SER A 279 2.27 -15.42 9.68
C SER A 279 2.58 -14.69 8.37
N MET A 280 3.06 -13.44 8.44
CA MET A 280 3.47 -12.68 7.26
C MET A 280 4.60 -13.34 6.49
N GLU A 281 5.70 -13.71 7.16
CA GLU A 281 6.91 -14.21 6.49
C GLU A 281 6.80 -15.66 6.03
N ASN A 282 6.15 -16.52 6.81
CA ASN A 282 6.18 -17.97 6.59
C ASN A 282 4.95 -18.51 5.86
N GLU A 283 3.84 -17.78 5.88
CA GLU A 283 2.55 -18.27 5.38
C GLU A 283 1.94 -17.32 4.36
N TRP A 284 1.59 -16.11 4.77
CA TRP A 284 0.72 -15.25 3.97
C TRP A 284 1.42 -14.56 2.80
N THR A 285 2.66 -14.09 2.97
CA THR A 285 3.41 -13.50 1.83
C THR A 285 3.74 -14.56 0.78
N PRO A 286 4.25 -15.77 1.13
CA PRO A 286 4.41 -16.85 0.17
C PRO A 286 3.11 -17.21 -0.58
N GLN A 287 2.00 -17.43 0.15
CA GLN A 287 0.73 -17.79 -0.50
C GLN A 287 0.15 -16.66 -1.34
N MET A 288 0.34 -15.39 -0.95
CA MET A 288 -0.04 -14.23 -1.76
C MET A 288 0.76 -14.19 -3.05
N MET A 289 2.08 -14.42 -2.99
CA MET A 289 2.92 -14.49 -4.18
C MET A 289 2.41 -15.54 -5.17
N ASP A 290 2.11 -16.75 -4.69
CA ASP A 290 1.56 -17.83 -5.51
C ASP A 290 0.18 -17.44 -6.11
N THR A 291 -0.72 -16.88 -5.29
CA THR A 291 -2.06 -16.45 -5.71
C THR A 291 -2.03 -15.34 -6.76
N LEU A 292 -1.07 -14.43 -6.64
CA LEU A 292 -0.97 -13.24 -7.48
C LEU A 292 0.00 -13.42 -8.65
N ASP A 293 0.69 -14.56 -8.73
CA ASP A 293 1.75 -14.84 -9.69
C ASP A 293 2.83 -13.74 -9.60
N ILE A 294 3.43 -13.59 -8.41
CA ILE A 294 4.49 -12.61 -8.14
C ILE A 294 5.74 -13.37 -7.70
N ASP A 295 6.81 -13.27 -8.49
CA ASP A 295 8.11 -13.78 -8.09
C ASP A 295 8.64 -13.04 -6.86
N GLU A 296 9.32 -13.75 -5.97
CA GLU A 296 9.92 -13.13 -4.78
C GLU A 296 10.88 -12.00 -5.16
N SER A 297 11.60 -12.11 -6.29
CA SER A 297 12.48 -11.07 -6.82
C SER A 297 11.75 -9.80 -7.24
N SER A 298 10.47 -9.91 -7.56
CA SER A 298 9.60 -8.83 -8.02
C SER A 298 8.86 -8.12 -6.87
N LEU A 299 8.88 -8.67 -5.65
CA LEU A 299 8.29 -8.00 -4.49
C LEU A 299 8.91 -6.62 -4.26
N PRO A 300 8.09 -5.61 -3.89
CA PRO A 300 8.60 -4.29 -3.63
C PRO A 300 9.63 -4.25 -2.50
N VAL A 301 10.61 -3.36 -2.61
CA VAL A 301 11.62 -3.18 -1.54
C VAL A 301 11.06 -2.56 -0.28
N ILE A 302 9.97 -1.82 -0.41
CA ILE A 302 9.19 -1.37 0.73
C ILE A 302 7.72 -1.42 0.33
N TRP A 303 6.94 -2.12 1.12
CA TRP A 303 5.49 -2.14 1.03
C TRP A 303 4.92 -2.32 2.44
N ASP A 304 3.64 -2.04 2.63
CA ASP A 304 2.97 -2.28 3.90
C ASP A 304 1.62 -2.96 3.71
N ALA A 305 1.26 -3.78 4.69
CA ALA A 305 -0.04 -4.41 4.81
C ALA A 305 -0.71 -3.89 6.08
N ASP A 306 -1.88 -3.29 5.93
CA ASP A 306 -2.67 -2.77 7.04
C ASP A 306 -3.68 -3.81 7.51
N PHE A 307 -3.60 -4.15 8.80
CA PHE A 307 -4.44 -5.14 9.45
C PHE A 307 -5.37 -4.50 10.47
N LEU A 308 -6.64 -4.89 10.41
CA LEU A 308 -7.59 -4.71 11.49
C LEU A 308 -7.56 -5.94 12.39
N TYR A 309 -7.94 -5.77 13.66
CA TYR A 309 -8.19 -6.91 14.53
C TYR A 309 -9.46 -7.63 14.09
N GLY A 310 -9.34 -8.94 13.85
CA GLY A 310 -10.47 -9.84 13.65
C GLY A 310 -11.01 -10.42 14.96
N PRO A 311 -12.06 -11.25 14.90
CA PRO A 311 -12.56 -12.00 16.05
C PRO A 311 -11.44 -12.80 16.71
N ARG A 312 -11.38 -12.79 18.05
CA ARG A 312 -10.40 -13.63 18.75
C ARG A 312 -10.64 -15.10 18.45
N ASN A 313 -9.57 -15.87 18.32
CA ASN A 313 -9.68 -17.31 18.12
C ASN A 313 -10.15 -18.01 19.42
N ALA A 314 -10.35 -19.34 19.36
CA ALA A 314 -10.82 -20.12 20.50
C ALA A 314 -9.89 -20.04 21.74
N ALA A 315 -8.61 -19.73 21.55
CA ALA A 315 -7.64 -19.53 22.63
C ALA A 315 -7.61 -18.08 23.16
N GLY A 316 -8.47 -17.19 22.65
CA GLY A 316 -8.52 -15.78 23.01
C GLY A 316 -7.42 -14.93 22.38
N ALA A 317 -6.63 -15.47 21.44
CA ALA A 317 -5.59 -14.71 20.76
C ALA A 317 -6.17 -13.85 19.63
N ASP A 318 -5.49 -12.74 19.34
CA ASP A 318 -5.87 -11.87 18.23
C ASP A 318 -5.74 -12.58 16.88
N THR A 319 -6.70 -12.32 16.01
CA THR A 319 -6.60 -12.61 14.57
C THR A 319 -6.51 -11.28 13.82
N TYR A 320 -6.08 -11.33 12.57
CA TYR A 320 -5.79 -10.14 11.77
C TYR A 320 -6.53 -10.24 10.44
N VAL A 321 -7.21 -9.18 10.06
CA VAL A 321 -7.93 -9.07 8.79
C VAL A 321 -7.25 -8.03 7.93
N LEU A 322 -6.83 -8.42 6.73
CA LEU A 322 -6.20 -7.50 5.78
C LEU A 322 -7.20 -6.44 5.32
N CYS A 323 -6.80 -5.17 5.43
CA CYS A 323 -7.61 -4.01 5.06
C CYS A 323 -7.13 -3.37 3.76
N GLU A 324 -5.81 -3.26 3.58
CA GLU A 324 -5.17 -2.79 2.35
C GLU A 324 -3.69 -3.20 2.30
N ILE A 325 -3.14 -3.16 1.08
CA ILE A 325 -1.70 -3.19 0.84
C ILE A 325 -1.31 -1.90 0.13
N ASN A 326 -0.26 -1.25 0.61
CA ASN A 326 0.38 -0.11 -0.04
C ASN A 326 1.76 -0.54 -0.55
N ALA A 327 2.05 -0.30 -1.83
CA ALA A 327 3.27 -0.84 -2.46
C ALA A 327 4.06 0.19 -3.29
N SER A 328 3.62 1.46 -3.33
CA SER A 328 4.21 2.48 -4.20
C SER A 328 4.77 3.72 -3.48
N SER A 329 4.42 3.93 -2.21
CA SER A 329 4.73 5.18 -1.50
C SER A 329 4.66 5.02 0.03
N CYS A 330 5.22 3.94 0.57
CA CYS A 330 5.14 3.64 2.01
C CYS A 330 6.03 4.57 2.83
N PHE A 331 5.43 5.56 3.48
CA PHE A 331 6.11 6.50 4.38
C PHE A 331 5.11 7.13 5.36
N ALA A 332 5.46 7.51 6.60
CA ALA A 332 6.72 7.26 7.32
C ALA A 332 6.95 5.78 7.61
N ILE A 333 8.21 5.40 7.87
CA ILE A 333 8.67 4.02 8.10
C ILE A 333 9.33 3.84 9.48
N PRO A 334 9.37 2.62 10.05
CA PRO A 334 10.09 2.32 11.29
C PRO A 334 11.60 2.62 11.23
N GLU A 335 12.23 2.79 12.39
CA GLU A 335 13.65 3.15 12.51
C GLU A 335 14.59 2.11 11.85
N GLU A 336 14.23 0.84 11.92
CA GLU A 336 15.01 -0.28 11.36
C GLU A 336 14.78 -0.48 9.85
N ALA A 337 13.72 0.09 9.30
CA ALA A 337 13.32 -0.13 7.91
C ALA A 337 14.35 0.38 6.88
N PRO A 338 15.03 1.54 7.03
CA PRO A 338 16.10 1.96 6.13
C PRO A 338 17.21 0.91 5.94
N ALA A 339 17.64 0.26 7.03
CA ALA A 339 18.66 -0.79 6.96
C ALA A 339 18.13 -2.05 6.26
N ALA A 340 16.86 -2.42 6.48
CA ALA A 340 16.22 -3.52 5.76
C ALA A 340 16.12 -3.23 4.25
N ILE A 341 15.67 -2.03 3.89
CA ILE A 341 15.62 -1.53 2.51
C ILE A 341 16.99 -1.66 1.86
N ALA A 342 18.05 -1.12 2.47
CA ALA A 342 19.38 -1.16 1.89
C ALA A 342 19.90 -2.59 1.64
N ARG A 343 19.60 -3.54 2.55
CA ARG A 343 19.94 -4.96 2.36
C ARG A 343 19.19 -5.56 1.17
N THR A 344 17.88 -5.31 1.06
CA THR A 344 17.06 -5.82 -0.05
C THR A 344 17.54 -5.23 -1.38
N VAL A 345 17.81 -3.92 -1.45
CA VAL A 345 18.35 -3.26 -2.65
C VAL A 345 19.67 -3.89 -3.07
N LYS A 346 20.60 -4.08 -2.14
CA LYS A 346 21.89 -4.71 -2.43
C LYS A 346 21.71 -6.10 -3.05
N HIS A 347 20.81 -6.90 -2.48
CA HIS A 347 20.52 -8.24 -3.00
C HIS A 347 19.92 -8.20 -4.42
N ARG A 348 19.01 -7.26 -4.71
CA ARG A 348 18.38 -7.07 -6.03
C ARG A 348 19.38 -6.65 -7.11
N LEU A 349 20.29 -5.74 -6.76
CA LEU A 349 21.31 -5.26 -7.68
C LEU A 349 22.28 -6.39 -8.06
N LEU A 350 22.73 -7.18 -7.08
CA LEU A 350 23.62 -8.34 -7.33
C LEU A 350 22.95 -9.38 -8.24
N THR A 351 21.70 -9.76 -7.94
CA THR A 351 20.96 -10.76 -8.76
C THR A 351 20.70 -10.28 -10.19
N THR A 352 20.46 -8.97 -10.38
CA THR A 352 20.28 -8.39 -11.72
C THR A 352 21.59 -8.40 -12.52
N GLN A 353 22.71 -8.08 -11.88
CA GLN A 353 24.05 -8.10 -12.51
C GLN A 353 24.47 -9.52 -12.93
N GLU A 354 24.18 -10.52 -12.10
CA GLU A 354 24.44 -11.94 -12.43
C GLU A 354 23.60 -12.40 -13.63
N ALA A 355 22.32 -12.03 -13.68
CA ALA A 355 21.44 -12.35 -14.81
C ALA A 355 21.86 -11.67 -16.12
N GLY A 356 22.45 -10.47 -16.04
CA GLY A 356 22.98 -9.74 -17.19
C GLY A 356 24.34 -10.21 -17.69
N SER A 357 25.18 -10.79 -16.82
CA SER A 357 26.52 -11.28 -17.17
C SER A 357 26.53 -12.70 -17.75
N GLY A 358 25.41 -13.43 -17.61
CA GLY A 358 25.21 -14.78 -18.15
C GLY A 358 24.54 -14.82 -19.54
N ARG A 359 24.34 -13.65 -20.18
CA ARG A 359 23.90 -13.50 -21.57
C ARG A 359 25.05 -12.96 -22.40
#